data_AF-A0A0F8V8M6-F1
#
_entry.id   AF-A0A0F8V8M6-F1
#
_cell.length_a   1.000
_cell.length_b   1.000
_cell.length_c   1.000
_cell.angle_alpha   90.00
_cell.angle_beta   90.00
_cell.angle_gamma   90.00
#
_symmetry.space_group_name_H-M   'P 1'
#
loop_
_entity.id
_entity.type
_entity.pdbx_description
1 polymer ?
#
loop_
_entity_poly.entity_id
_entity_poly.type
_entity_poly.pdbx_seq_one_letter_code
_entity_poly.pdbx_strand_id
1 'polypeptide(L)'
;MEGVWDKKVDANHDGDGLRDVSPSKIRVDDNGYTNYIFSKKSFTIYNNSISDDDFEIFRAFLEERTQIYPSDGKIPCKLVAAEAKKVLNHFVVYSKDSNNPYFESARLALKNGKLALLRGTVKLYLGKFTTKYWRKKRFTNEINFWTFQVGLLDHILEHLGWIKNKETRDWEKTLQWTTHSKDKMKFEAICTANNLNQLLDFTSENYFEGTRLREIFNKKLKRGYDVDISDIINVALFYDNLVGKNTDEWNEAWGSFESTTNTRNARITSNIISLCRYSLGTADYLEQVSNALDKYYDKILEKNEFPDEVIEKICKTSTQWFKFLEKHGIEATRNEIYAFLIDQLKKQPQHVKNLRSFTKKVLTLLNSKYEYLKIRFEVE
;
A
#
# COMPACT_ATOMS: atom_id res chain seq x y z
N MET A 1 -25.67 20.20 0.51
CA MET A 1 -25.87 19.62 -0.83
C MET A 1 -25.87 18.11 -0.68
N GLU A 2 -27.05 17.52 -0.70
CA GLU A 2 -27.19 16.06 -0.71
C GLU A 2 -26.76 15.52 -2.08
N GLY A 3 -26.06 14.38 -2.09
CA GLY A 3 -25.75 13.62 -3.32
C GLY A 3 -24.48 13.99 -4.08
N VAL A 4 -23.70 15.00 -3.67
CA VAL A 4 -22.41 15.32 -4.32
C VAL A 4 -21.28 14.43 -3.77
N TRP A 5 -21.22 14.30 -2.44
CA TRP A 5 -20.33 13.38 -1.72
C TRP A 5 -20.97 13.00 -0.38
N ASP A 6 -20.53 11.87 0.17
CA ASP A 6 -20.94 11.39 1.49
C ASP A 6 -20.00 11.92 2.58
N LYS A 7 -20.55 12.52 3.63
CA LYS A 7 -19.75 13.00 4.77
C LYS A 7 -19.20 11.88 5.63
N LYS A 8 -19.74 10.66 5.51
CA LYS A 8 -19.34 9.47 6.26
C LYS A 8 -19.14 8.33 5.26
N VAL A 9 -17.96 7.72 5.26
CA VAL A 9 -17.60 6.60 4.38
C VAL A 9 -16.79 5.56 5.14
N ASP A 10 -16.79 4.30 4.71
CA ASP A 10 -16.13 3.20 5.43
C ASP A 10 -14.67 3.51 5.83
N ALA A 11 -14.36 3.38 7.13
CA ALA A 11 -12.99 3.24 7.64
C ALA A 11 -12.83 1.83 8.23
N ASN A 12 -11.62 1.29 8.19
CA ASN A 12 -11.38 -0.07 8.68
C ASN A 12 -11.02 -0.04 10.17
N HIS A 13 -12.04 -0.04 11.04
CA HIS A 13 -11.94 -0.37 12.46
C HIS A 13 -13.05 -1.37 12.80
N ASP A 14 -12.85 -2.25 13.79
CA ASP A 14 -13.96 -3.07 14.32
C ASP A 14 -15.07 -2.13 14.84
N GLY A 15 -16.29 -2.24 14.28
CA GLY A 15 -17.45 -1.37 14.55
C GLY A 15 -17.77 -0.37 13.43
N ASP A 16 -18.86 0.40 13.58
CA ASP A 16 -19.38 1.41 12.62
C ASP A 16 -18.48 2.67 12.49
N GLY A 17 -17.16 2.50 12.43
CA GLY A 17 -16.19 3.57 12.29
C GLY A 17 -16.17 4.15 10.88
N LEU A 18 -17.13 5.01 10.54
CA LEU A 18 -17.12 5.73 9.26
C LEU A 18 -16.14 6.91 9.30
N ARG A 19 -15.20 6.95 8.34
CA ARG A 19 -14.31 8.08 8.04
C ARG A 19 -15.12 9.34 7.77
N ASP A 20 -14.79 10.39 8.49
CA ASP A 20 -15.40 11.70 8.31
C ASP A 20 -14.77 12.47 7.13
N VAL A 21 -15.60 12.80 6.15
CA VAL A 21 -15.29 13.57 4.94
C VAL A 21 -16.12 14.86 4.94
N SER A 22 -16.16 15.51 6.09
CA SER A 22 -16.74 16.85 6.23
C SER A 22 -15.67 17.92 5.94
N PRO A 23 -16.03 19.00 5.22
CA PRO A 23 -15.15 20.14 5.05
C PRO A 23 -14.95 20.85 6.39
N SER A 24 -13.76 21.36 6.64
CA SER A 24 -13.45 22.19 7.81
C SER A 24 -13.94 23.62 7.64
N LYS A 25 -14.00 24.13 6.40
CA LYS A 25 -14.49 25.47 6.08
C LYS A 25 -15.27 25.46 4.77
N ILE A 26 -16.19 26.41 4.64
CA ILE A 26 -16.98 26.65 3.42
C ILE A 26 -16.95 28.15 3.15
N ARG A 27 -16.62 28.55 1.92
CA ARG A 27 -16.65 29.97 1.49
C ARG A 27 -17.17 30.10 0.07
N VAL A 28 -17.76 31.24 -0.25
CA VAL A 28 -18.13 31.59 -1.63
C VAL A 28 -17.10 32.58 -2.18
N ASP A 29 -16.60 32.36 -3.39
CA ASP A 29 -15.69 33.30 -4.06
C ASP A 29 -16.42 34.32 -4.93
N ASP A 30 -15.68 35.33 -5.41
CA ASP A 30 -16.21 36.43 -6.23
C ASP A 30 -16.80 35.97 -7.57
N ASN A 31 -16.47 34.77 -8.04
CA ASN A 31 -17.03 34.17 -9.25
C ASN A 31 -18.31 33.34 -8.97
N GLY A 32 -18.74 33.32 -7.71
CA GLY A 32 -19.90 32.58 -7.23
C GLY A 32 -19.64 31.09 -7.03
N TYR A 33 -18.38 30.65 -6.92
CA TYR A 33 -18.07 29.26 -6.57
C TYR A 33 -18.19 29.02 -5.08
N THR A 34 -18.80 27.91 -4.70
CA THR A 34 -18.75 27.40 -3.32
C THR A 34 -17.51 26.53 -3.17
N ASN A 35 -16.57 26.99 -2.35
CA ASN A 35 -15.32 26.32 -2.04
C ASN A 35 -15.49 25.52 -0.73
N TYR A 36 -15.36 24.21 -0.83
CA TYR A 36 -15.31 23.28 0.30
C TYR A 36 -13.85 22.97 0.62
N ILE A 37 -13.39 23.46 1.77
CA ILE A 37 -12.01 23.30 2.21
C ILE A 37 -11.95 22.17 3.21
N PHE A 38 -11.10 21.18 2.94
CA PHE A 38 -10.90 20.00 3.78
C PHE A 38 -9.55 20.07 4.47
N SER A 39 -9.49 19.67 5.75
CA SER A 39 -8.22 19.51 6.43
C SER A 39 -7.45 18.31 5.91
N LYS A 40 -6.14 18.43 5.80
CA LYS A 40 -5.23 17.27 5.66
C LYS A 40 -5.44 16.27 6.79
N LYS A 41 -5.22 14.99 6.51
CA LYS A 41 -5.31 13.91 7.50
C LYS A 41 -4.15 12.93 7.38
N SER A 42 -3.76 12.34 8.50
CA SER A 42 -2.85 11.19 8.56
C SER A 42 -3.65 9.94 8.86
N PHE A 43 -3.16 8.78 8.42
CA PHE A 43 -3.75 7.50 8.84
C PHE A 43 -3.57 7.33 10.35
N THR A 44 -4.67 7.40 11.11
CA THR A 44 -4.67 7.19 12.56
C THR A 44 -4.62 5.70 12.84
N ILE A 45 -3.44 5.17 13.14
CA ILE A 45 -3.32 3.80 13.67
C ILE A 45 -2.70 3.81 15.08
N TYR A 46 -2.06 4.89 15.51
CA TYR A 46 -1.69 5.11 16.92
C TYR A 46 -1.93 6.57 17.34
N ASN A 47 -2.33 6.76 18.59
CA ASN A 47 -2.56 8.03 19.28
C ASN A 47 -1.31 8.93 19.44
N ASN A 48 -0.26 8.72 18.65
CA ASN A 48 0.90 9.59 18.70
C ASN A 48 0.65 10.76 17.75
N SER A 49 0.27 11.91 18.30
CA SER A 49 0.43 13.18 17.61
C SER A 49 1.86 13.25 17.06
N ILE A 50 2.01 13.60 15.79
CA ILE A 50 3.34 13.88 15.24
C ILE A 50 3.95 14.98 16.11
N SER A 51 5.12 14.71 16.67
CA SER A 51 5.81 15.69 17.53
C SER A 51 6.18 16.91 16.71
N ASP A 52 6.05 18.11 17.28
CA ASP A 52 6.60 19.33 16.70
C ASP A 52 8.12 19.45 16.94
N ASP A 53 8.70 18.55 17.74
CA ASP A 53 10.14 18.44 17.98
C ASP A 53 10.81 17.58 16.88
N ASP A 54 11.65 18.23 16.07
CA ASP A 54 12.42 17.60 15.00
C ASP A 54 13.31 16.45 15.50
N PHE A 55 13.86 16.53 16.71
CA PHE A 55 14.70 15.46 17.24
C PHE A 55 13.88 14.23 17.63
N GLU A 56 12.67 14.42 18.15
CA GLU A 56 11.72 13.33 18.38
C GLU A 56 11.26 12.69 17.07
N ILE A 57 11.00 13.49 16.03
CA ILE A 57 10.70 12.97 14.68
C ILE A 57 11.86 12.11 14.17
N PHE A 58 13.10 12.59 14.31
CA PHE A 58 14.30 11.86 13.90
C PHE A 58 14.44 10.53 14.64
N ARG A 59 14.32 10.53 15.98
CA ARG A 59 14.38 9.29 16.79
C ARG A 59 13.27 8.32 16.42
N ALA A 60 12.05 8.82 16.28
CA ALA A 60 10.91 8.00 15.94
C ALA A 60 11.04 7.39 14.54
N PHE A 61 11.65 8.11 13.57
CA PHE A 61 11.96 7.57 12.25
C PHE A 61 12.95 6.40 12.33
N LEU A 62 14.06 6.58 13.07
CA LEU A 62 15.08 5.55 13.27
C LEU A 62 14.54 4.27 13.91
N GLU A 63 13.69 4.42 14.92
CA GLU A 63 13.08 3.30 15.64
C GLU A 63 11.82 2.76 14.95
N GLU A 64 11.56 3.19 13.70
CA GLU A 64 10.41 2.81 12.88
C GLU A 64 9.03 3.06 13.55
N ARG A 65 8.93 3.97 14.52
CA ARG A 65 7.71 4.26 15.31
C ARG A 65 6.68 5.14 14.60
N THR A 66 7.02 5.74 13.47
CA THR A 66 6.29 6.92 12.96
C THR A 66 5.22 6.68 11.92
N GLN A 67 5.16 5.50 11.32
CA GLN A 67 4.14 5.24 10.31
C GLN A 67 3.75 3.77 10.30
N ILE A 68 2.46 3.54 10.50
CA ILE A 68 1.84 2.25 10.27
C ILE A 68 0.94 2.44 9.08
N TYR A 69 1.17 1.60 8.07
CA TYR A 69 0.29 1.55 6.93
C TYR A 69 -0.98 0.80 7.33
N PRO A 70 -2.17 1.33 7.00
CA PRO A 70 -3.39 0.55 7.06
C PRO A 70 -3.14 -0.81 6.40
N SER A 71 -3.52 -1.86 7.12
CA SER A 71 -3.29 -3.24 6.72
C SER A 71 -4.60 -4.01 6.80
N ASP A 72 -4.76 -4.96 5.90
CA ASP A 72 -5.93 -5.83 5.76
C ASP A 72 -5.63 -7.26 6.25
N GLY A 73 -4.62 -7.40 7.09
CA GLY A 73 -4.22 -8.69 7.65
C GLY A 73 -3.18 -8.57 8.75
N LYS A 74 -2.78 -9.73 9.26
CA LYS A 74 -1.84 -9.91 10.37
C LYS A 74 -0.53 -10.57 9.92
N ILE A 75 -0.47 -11.09 8.68
CA ILE A 75 0.73 -11.72 8.13
C ILE A 75 1.57 -10.67 7.37
N PRO A 76 2.88 -10.55 7.62
CA PRO A 76 3.76 -9.72 6.82
C PRO A 76 3.63 -10.03 5.32
N CYS A 77 3.40 -9.00 4.49
CA CYS A 77 3.14 -9.19 3.06
C CYS A 77 4.28 -9.95 2.34
N LYS A 78 5.52 -9.84 2.83
CA LYS A 78 6.68 -10.62 2.34
C LYS A 78 6.45 -12.15 2.40
N LEU A 79 5.81 -12.65 3.46
CA LEU A 79 5.56 -14.08 3.65
C LEU A 79 4.45 -14.55 2.70
N VAL A 80 3.36 -13.80 2.63
CA VAL A 80 2.26 -14.05 1.69
C VAL A 80 2.77 -14.02 0.24
N ALA A 81 3.59 -13.03 -0.11
CA ALA A 81 4.23 -12.92 -1.42
C ALA A 81 5.19 -14.08 -1.71
N ALA A 82 5.81 -14.69 -0.70
CA ALA A 82 6.65 -15.88 -0.87
C ALA A 82 5.81 -17.12 -1.23
N GLU A 83 4.64 -17.31 -0.59
CA GLU A 83 3.71 -18.38 -0.97
C GLU A 83 3.15 -18.16 -2.38
N ALA A 84 2.77 -16.93 -2.74
CA ALA A 84 2.34 -16.61 -4.09
C ALA A 84 3.42 -16.95 -5.14
N LYS A 85 4.69 -16.68 -4.85
CA LYS A 85 5.80 -17.06 -5.73
C LYS A 85 5.91 -18.57 -5.93
N LYS A 86 5.67 -19.38 -4.89
CA LYS A 86 5.68 -20.85 -5.01
C LYS A 86 4.63 -21.30 -6.03
N VAL A 87 3.40 -20.81 -5.89
CA VAL A 87 2.30 -21.09 -6.83
C VAL A 87 2.67 -20.67 -8.25
N LEU A 88 3.13 -19.43 -8.44
CA LEU A 88 3.52 -18.91 -9.76
C LEU A 88 4.68 -19.70 -10.40
N ASN A 89 5.58 -20.27 -9.60
CA ASN A 89 6.66 -21.10 -10.11
C ASN A 89 6.15 -22.45 -10.61
N HIS A 90 5.14 -23.05 -9.97
CA HIS A 90 4.52 -24.28 -10.47
C HIS A 90 3.83 -24.07 -11.82
N PHE A 91 3.11 -22.96 -12.02
CA PHE A 91 2.59 -22.59 -13.35
C PHE A 91 3.71 -22.63 -14.41
N VAL A 92 4.90 -22.14 -14.07
CA VAL A 92 6.02 -22.06 -15.01
C VAL A 92 6.63 -23.43 -15.28
N VAL A 93 6.78 -24.25 -14.25
CA VAL A 93 7.24 -25.64 -14.39
C VAL A 93 6.29 -26.40 -15.31
N TYR A 94 4.98 -26.36 -15.04
CA TYR A 94 3.99 -27.07 -15.86
C TYR A 94 3.92 -26.52 -17.28
N SER A 95 4.10 -25.22 -17.51
CA SER A 95 4.13 -24.63 -18.86
C SER A 95 5.33 -25.03 -19.72
N LYS A 96 6.33 -25.71 -19.14
CA LYS A 96 7.55 -26.16 -19.82
C LYS A 96 7.63 -27.66 -20.01
N ASP A 97 6.74 -28.42 -19.38
CA ASP A 97 6.71 -29.88 -19.44
C ASP A 97 5.56 -30.33 -20.35
N SER A 98 5.87 -30.68 -21.60
CA SER A 98 4.86 -31.12 -22.58
C SER A 98 4.14 -32.41 -22.21
N ASN A 99 4.66 -33.17 -21.25
CA ASN A 99 4.04 -34.39 -20.76
C ASN A 99 3.11 -34.13 -19.57
N ASN A 100 3.13 -32.92 -19.00
CA ASN A 100 2.27 -32.57 -17.89
C ASN A 100 0.81 -32.39 -18.38
N PRO A 101 -0.20 -32.98 -17.72
CA PRO A 101 -1.61 -32.83 -18.12
C PRO A 101 -2.10 -31.38 -18.16
N TYR A 102 -1.44 -30.47 -17.44
CA TYR A 102 -1.78 -29.05 -17.38
C TYR A 102 -0.90 -28.15 -18.27
N PHE A 103 -0.06 -28.71 -19.15
CA PHE A 103 0.89 -27.96 -19.98
C PHE A 103 0.22 -26.79 -20.74
N GLU A 104 -0.83 -27.07 -21.50
CA GLU A 104 -1.53 -26.05 -22.30
C GLU A 104 -2.26 -25.03 -21.44
N SER A 105 -2.95 -25.47 -20.37
CA SER A 105 -3.56 -24.57 -19.39
C SER A 105 -2.54 -23.63 -18.76
N ALA A 106 -1.36 -24.13 -18.41
CA ALA A 106 -0.30 -23.36 -17.79
C ALA A 106 0.30 -22.33 -18.77
N ARG A 107 0.53 -22.70 -20.04
CA ARG A 107 0.95 -21.76 -21.09
C ARG A 107 -0.09 -20.67 -21.32
N LEU A 108 -1.36 -21.04 -21.39
CA LEU A 108 -2.47 -20.11 -21.58
C LEU A 108 -2.59 -19.12 -20.40
N ALA A 109 -2.46 -19.59 -19.16
CA ALA A 109 -2.44 -18.75 -17.98
C ALA A 109 -1.27 -17.74 -18.02
N LEU A 110 -0.09 -18.19 -18.45
CA LEU A 110 1.13 -17.38 -18.48
C LEU A 110 1.28 -16.49 -19.72
N LYS A 111 0.29 -16.44 -20.63
CA LYS A 111 0.38 -15.65 -21.87
C LYS A 111 0.74 -14.17 -21.64
N ASN A 112 0.27 -13.60 -20.53
CA ASN A 112 0.51 -12.21 -20.14
C ASN A 112 1.60 -12.06 -19.06
N GLY A 113 2.36 -13.14 -18.79
CA GLY A 113 3.40 -13.20 -17.78
C GLY A 113 2.88 -13.55 -16.37
N LYS A 114 3.81 -13.95 -15.49
CA LYS A 114 3.49 -14.47 -14.15
C LYS A 114 2.70 -13.49 -13.28
N LEU A 115 3.07 -12.20 -13.32
CA LEU A 115 2.43 -11.18 -12.48
C LEU A 115 0.99 -10.86 -12.92
N ALA A 116 0.61 -11.22 -14.16
CA ALA A 116 -0.76 -11.07 -14.63
C ALA A 116 -1.72 -12.08 -13.98
N LEU A 117 -1.20 -13.07 -13.24
CA LEU A 117 -1.97 -14.02 -12.45
C LEU A 117 -2.28 -13.52 -11.02
N LEU A 118 -1.79 -12.34 -10.64
CA LEU A 118 -1.96 -11.77 -9.30
C LEU A 118 -2.68 -10.42 -9.35
N ARG A 119 -3.39 -10.11 -8.27
CA ARG A 119 -4.06 -8.82 -8.05
C ARG A 119 -3.73 -8.22 -6.70
N GLY A 120 -4.19 -6.99 -6.51
CA GLY A 120 -4.19 -6.29 -5.23
C GLY A 120 -2.79 -6.18 -4.61
N THR A 121 -2.73 -6.26 -3.29
CA THR A 121 -1.54 -6.04 -2.47
C THR A 121 -0.35 -6.90 -2.88
N VAL A 122 -0.58 -8.19 -3.17
CA VAL A 122 0.50 -9.12 -3.54
C VAL A 122 1.06 -8.77 -4.92
N LYS A 123 0.22 -8.35 -5.90
CA LYS A 123 0.73 -7.83 -7.18
C LYS A 123 1.54 -6.54 -6.98
N LEU A 124 1.03 -5.59 -6.20
CA LEU A 124 1.77 -4.34 -5.91
C LEU A 124 3.14 -4.63 -5.28
N TYR A 125 3.19 -5.59 -4.36
CA TYR A 125 4.42 -6.04 -3.71
C TYR A 125 5.40 -6.67 -4.70
N LEU A 126 4.97 -7.70 -5.44
CA LEU A 126 5.84 -8.48 -6.33
C LEU A 126 6.25 -7.73 -7.59
N GLY A 127 5.36 -6.87 -8.10
CA GLY A 127 5.65 -5.94 -9.18
C GLY A 127 6.54 -4.77 -8.78
N LYS A 128 6.82 -4.60 -7.47
CA LYS A 128 7.63 -3.49 -6.93
C LYS A 128 7.09 -2.11 -7.28
N PHE A 129 5.76 -1.94 -7.26
CA PHE A 129 5.11 -0.66 -7.53
C PHE A 129 5.21 0.36 -6.38
N THR A 130 5.70 -0.06 -5.22
CA THR A 130 5.71 0.73 -3.98
C THR A 130 7.12 0.94 -3.42
N THR A 131 7.26 1.67 -2.32
CA THR A 131 8.54 1.80 -1.61
C THR A 131 8.96 0.51 -0.91
N LYS A 132 10.26 0.38 -0.60
CA LYS A 132 10.77 -0.71 0.26
C LYS A 132 10.16 -0.62 1.67
N TYR A 133 9.92 0.60 2.16
CA TYR A 133 9.35 0.86 3.48
C TYR A 133 7.91 0.34 3.59
N TRP A 134 7.04 0.66 2.62
CA TRP A 134 5.69 0.08 2.53
C TRP A 134 5.73 -1.44 2.51
N ARG A 135 6.61 -2.04 1.69
CA ARG A 135 6.73 -3.51 1.60
C ARG A 135 7.15 -4.17 2.92
N LYS A 136 7.89 -3.47 3.78
CA LYS A 136 8.28 -4.00 5.11
C LYS A 136 7.10 -3.96 6.09
N LYS A 137 6.28 -2.91 6.02
CA LYS A 137 5.28 -2.57 7.02
C LYS A 137 3.84 -2.92 6.63
N ARG A 138 3.61 -3.39 5.41
CA ARG A 138 2.29 -3.85 4.94
C ARG A 138 2.04 -5.30 5.38
N PHE A 139 0.87 -5.53 5.97
CA PHE A 139 0.41 -6.86 6.36
C PHE A 139 -0.87 -7.21 5.62
N THR A 140 -0.98 -8.42 5.11
CA THR A 140 -2.16 -8.91 4.40
C THR A 140 -2.31 -10.40 4.66
N ASN A 141 -3.53 -10.90 4.74
CA ASN A 141 -3.78 -12.34 4.90
C ASN A 141 -4.12 -13.02 3.57
N GLU A 142 -4.26 -12.26 2.48
CA GLU A 142 -4.92 -12.76 1.28
C GLU A 142 -3.99 -12.76 0.05
N ILE A 143 -4.10 -13.82 -0.75
CA ILE A 143 -3.57 -13.87 -2.12
C ILE A 143 -4.75 -13.86 -3.07
N ASN A 144 -4.79 -12.84 -3.93
CA ASN A 144 -5.83 -12.72 -4.95
C ASN A 144 -5.30 -13.18 -6.31
N PHE A 145 -5.61 -14.43 -6.69
CA PHE A 145 -5.23 -14.98 -8.00
C PHE A 145 -6.24 -14.59 -9.09
N TRP A 146 -5.73 -14.32 -10.29
CA TRP A 146 -6.52 -13.99 -11.47
C TRP A 146 -6.21 -14.95 -12.60
N THR A 147 -6.94 -16.07 -12.64
CA THR A 147 -6.78 -17.08 -13.67
C THR A 147 -8.09 -17.81 -13.92
N PHE A 148 -8.43 -17.99 -15.19
CA PHE A 148 -9.56 -18.83 -15.62
C PHE A 148 -9.20 -20.32 -15.62
N GLN A 149 -7.92 -20.66 -15.43
CA GLN A 149 -7.47 -22.04 -15.31
C GLN A 149 -7.65 -22.53 -13.87
N VAL A 150 -8.90 -22.57 -13.41
CA VAL A 150 -9.27 -22.83 -12.00
C VAL A 150 -8.81 -24.21 -11.56
N GLY A 151 -9.05 -25.26 -12.35
CA GLY A 151 -8.62 -26.62 -12.02
C GLY A 151 -7.09 -26.74 -11.86
N LEU A 152 -6.33 -26.02 -12.68
CA LEU A 152 -4.87 -25.96 -12.57
C LEU A 152 -4.43 -25.25 -11.27
N LEU A 153 -5.06 -24.11 -10.95
CA LEU A 153 -4.76 -23.38 -9.72
C LEU A 153 -5.07 -24.23 -8.48
N ASP A 154 -6.26 -24.84 -8.44
CA ASP A 154 -6.71 -25.70 -7.35
C ASP A 154 -5.72 -26.88 -7.16
N HIS A 155 -5.32 -27.54 -8.25
CA HIS A 155 -4.31 -28.61 -8.20
C HIS A 155 -2.95 -28.13 -7.65
N ILE A 156 -2.47 -26.96 -8.06
CA ILE A 156 -1.20 -26.40 -7.55
C ILE A 156 -1.31 -26.05 -6.06
N LEU A 157 -2.43 -25.46 -5.64
CA LEU A 157 -2.65 -25.09 -4.24
C LEU A 157 -2.69 -26.34 -3.34
N GLU A 158 -3.44 -27.36 -3.75
CA GLU A 158 -3.48 -28.65 -3.05
C GLU A 158 -2.09 -29.28 -2.95
N HIS A 159 -1.34 -29.32 -4.05
CA HIS A 159 0.04 -29.84 -4.08
C HIS A 159 0.99 -29.07 -3.14
N LEU A 160 0.74 -27.78 -2.93
CA LEU A 160 1.52 -26.93 -2.01
C LEU A 160 1.00 -26.95 -0.56
N GLY A 161 0.08 -27.87 -0.23
CA GLY A 161 -0.46 -28.08 1.10
C GLY A 161 -1.46 -27.02 1.56
N TRP A 162 -2.14 -26.36 0.63
CA TRP A 162 -3.31 -25.54 0.95
C TRP A 162 -4.54 -26.43 1.13
N ILE A 163 -5.44 -26.05 2.03
CA ILE A 163 -6.65 -26.80 2.35
C ILE A 163 -7.85 -25.95 1.92
N LYS A 164 -8.75 -26.51 1.12
CA LYS A 164 -9.96 -25.81 0.69
C LYS A 164 -10.99 -25.79 1.81
N ASN A 165 -11.37 -24.60 2.27
CA ASN A 165 -12.46 -24.43 3.21
C ASN A 165 -13.80 -24.63 2.47
N LYS A 166 -14.66 -25.52 3.00
CA LYS A 166 -15.93 -25.87 2.35
C LYS A 166 -16.99 -24.79 2.48
N GLU A 167 -16.94 -23.99 3.54
CA GLU A 167 -17.91 -22.94 3.83
C GLU A 167 -17.63 -21.69 3.01
N THR A 168 -16.40 -21.17 3.12
CA THR A 168 -15.99 -19.96 2.40
C THR A 168 -15.64 -20.21 0.94
N ARG A 169 -15.33 -21.47 0.59
CA ARG A 169 -14.79 -21.91 -0.71
C ARG A 169 -13.40 -21.37 -1.03
N ASP A 170 -12.75 -20.70 -0.09
CA ASP A 170 -11.38 -20.21 -0.21
C ASP A 170 -10.36 -21.30 0.13
N TRP A 171 -9.14 -21.14 -0.38
CA TRP A 171 -8.00 -21.99 -0.01
C TRP A 171 -7.29 -21.38 1.19
N GLU A 172 -7.00 -22.19 2.20
CA GLU A 172 -6.38 -21.75 3.44
C GLU A 172 -5.04 -22.45 3.67
N LYS A 173 -4.08 -21.69 4.20
CA LYS A 173 -2.80 -22.23 4.65
C LYS A 173 -2.31 -21.48 5.87
N THR A 174 -2.00 -22.25 6.91
CA THR A 174 -1.45 -21.69 8.13
C THR A 174 0.03 -21.31 7.92
N LEU A 175 0.34 -20.04 8.12
CA LEU A 175 1.71 -19.53 8.02
C LEU A 175 2.24 -19.22 9.41
N GLN A 176 3.47 -19.70 9.67
CA GLN A 176 4.18 -19.46 10.91
C GLN A 176 5.43 -18.62 10.66
N TRP A 177 5.69 -17.64 11.53
CA TRP A 177 6.92 -16.85 11.48
C TRP A 177 7.36 -16.41 12.86
N THR A 178 8.63 -16.03 12.97
CA THR A 178 9.21 -15.53 14.21
C THR A 178 9.74 -14.12 14.02
N THR A 179 9.54 -13.28 15.03
CA THR A 179 10.27 -12.01 15.14
C THR A 179 11.70 -12.29 15.60
N HIS A 180 12.66 -11.49 15.15
CA HIS A 180 14.04 -11.55 15.63
C HIS A 180 14.18 -10.65 16.86
N SER A 181 13.35 -10.89 17.87
CA SER A 181 13.48 -10.36 19.23
C SER A 181 14.18 -11.40 20.11
N LYS A 182 14.84 -10.97 21.21
CA LYS A 182 15.50 -11.89 22.18
C LYS A 182 14.55 -13.01 22.62
N ASP A 183 13.27 -12.67 22.77
CA ASP A 183 12.18 -13.62 22.93
C ASP A 183 11.62 -13.91 21.54
N LYS A 184 12.02 -15.04 20.93
CA LYS A 184 11.49 -15.50 19.64
C LYS A 184 9.99 -15.76 19.78
N MET A 185 9.17 -14.74 19.58
CA MET A 185 7.72 -14.90 19.54
C MET A 185 7.35 -15.60 18.24
N LYS A 186 6.67 -16.74 18.36
CA LYS A 186 6.13 -17.49 17.23
C LYS A 186 4.73 -16.97 16.96
N PHE A 187 4.52 -16.46 15.76
CA PHE A 187 3.23 -16.03 15.27
C PHE A 187 2.69 -17.07 14.31
N GLU A 188 1.37 -17.18 14.29
CA GLU A 188 0.63 -18.05 13.41
C GLU A 188 -0.64 -17.35 12.96
N ALA A 189 -0.94 -17.43 11.67
CA ALA A 189 -2.19 -16.92 11.12
C ALA A 189 -2.54 -17.67 9.84
N ILE A 190 -3.83 -17.69 9.53
CA ILE A 190 -4.36 -18.28 8.30
C ILE A 190 -4.15 -17.28 7.16
N CYS A 191 -3.46 -17.74 6.12
CA CYS A 191 -3.42 -17.08 4.83
C CYS A 191 -4.51 -17.68 3.96
N THR A 192 -5.32 -16.83 3.31
CA THR A 192 -6.32 -17.26 2.34
C THR A 192 -5.82 -16.99 0.92
N ALA A 193 -6.16 -17.88 0.00
CA ALA A 193 -5.97 -17.70 -1.42
C ALA A 193 -7.32 -17.85 -2.10
N ASN A 194 -7.75 -16.80 -2.78
CA ASN A 194 -8.97 -16.81 -3.57
C ASN A 194 -8.62 -16.84 -5.06
N ASN A 195 -9.61 -17.27 -5.84
CA ASN A 195 -9.56 -17.25 -7.29
C ASN A 195 -10.78 -16.47 -7.83
N LEU A 196 -11.14 -16.69 -9.10
CA LEU A 196 -12.26 -16.03 -9.74
C LEU A 196 -13.65 -16.37 -9.16
N ASN A 197 -13.77 -17.22 -8.14
CA ASN A 197 -15.07 -17.53 -7.52
C ASN A 197 -15.82 -16.28 -7.01
N GLN A 198 -15.09 -15.21 -6.65
CA GLN A 198 -15.70 -13.92 -6.28
C GLN A 198 -16.24 -13.10 -7.47
N LEU A 199 -15.86 -13.41 -8.73
CA LEU A 199 -16.47 -12.81 -9.93
C LEU A 199 -17.91 -13.30 -10.16
N LEU A 200 -18.22 -14.51 -9.66
CA LEU A 200 -19.52 -15.15 -9.84
C LEU A 200 -20.50 -14.76 -8.73
N ASP A 201 -20.06 -13.98 -7.73
CA ASP A 201 -20.91 -13.45 -6.68
C ASP A 201 -21.58 -12.15 -7.15
N PHE A 202 -22.68 -12.32 -7.90
CA PHE A 202 -23.52 -11.26 -8.46
C PHE A 202 -24.15 -10.34 -7.40
N THR A 203 -24.02 -10.66 -6.10
CA THR A 203 -24.58 -9.87 -5.00
C THR A 203 -23.63 -8.81 -4.47
N SER A 204 -22.35 -8.89 -4.83
CA SER A 204 -21.32 -7.96 -4.39
C SER A 204 -20.99 -6.96 -5.50
N GLU A 205 -20.78 -5.69 -5.16
CA GLU A 205 -20.35 -4.60 -6.05
C GLU A 205 -18.94 -4.83 -6.68
N ASN A 206 -18.48 -6.08 -6.76
CA ASN A 206 -17.16 -6.52 -7.17
C ASN A 206 -17.05 -6.57 -8.71
N TYR A 207 -17.01 -5.39 -9.32
CA TYR A 207 -16.52 -5.23 -10.69
C TYR A 207 -15.02 -5.50 -10.73
N PHE A 208 -14.62 -6.75 -10.97
CA PHE A 208 -13.22 -7.08 -11.19
C PHE A 208 -12.90 -7.08 -12.68
N GLU A 209 -12.04 -6.17 -13.13
CA GLU A 209 -11.81 -5.94 -14.56
C GLU A 209 -10.43 -6.40 -15.07
N GLY A 210 -9.63 -7.09 -14.26
CA GLY A 210 -8.28 -7.50 -14.67
C GLY A 210 -7.23 -7.31 -13.59
N THR A 211 -5.96 -7.43 -13.98
CA THR A 211 -4.82 -7.40 -13.05
C THR A 211 -3.95 -6.17 -13.17
N ARG A 212 -4.06 -5.36 -14.23
CA ARG A 212 -3.20 -4.18 -14.39
C ARG A 212 -3.45 -3.17 -13.29
N LEU A 213 -2.49 -2.27 -13.12
CA LEU A 213 -2.58 -1.23 -12.11
C LEU A 213 -3.86 -0.38 -12.26
N ARG A 214 -4.30 -0.11 -13.50
CA ARG A 214 -5.58 0.55 -13.79
C ARG A 214 -6.77 -0.15 -13.13
N GLU A 215 -6.89 -1.46 -13.26
CA GLU A 215 -8.03 -2.19 -12.69
C GLU A 215 -7.91 -2.35 -11.17
N ILE A 216 -6.68 -2.45 -10.64
CA ILE A 216 -6.44 -2.41 -9.19
C ILE A 216 -6.90 -1.07 -8.63
N PHE A 217 -6.52 0.05 -9.26
CA PHE A 217 -6.90 1.39 -8.81
C PHE A 217 -8.41 1.63 -8.94
N ASN A 218 -9.03 1.20 -10.04
CA ASN A 218 -10.47 1.33 -10.22
C ASN A 218 -11.25 0.64 -9.07
N LYS A 219 -10.90 -0.62 -8.73
CA LYS A 219 -11.47 -1.32 -7.57
C LYS A 219 -11.25 -0.52 -6.27
N LYS A 220 -10.01 -0.08 -6.03
CA LYS A 220 -9.59 0.59 -4.80
C LYS A 220 -10.28 1.95 -4.60
N LEU A 221 -10.46 2.72 -5.67
CA LEU A 221 -11.17 3.99 -5.65
C LEU A 221 -12.68 3.82 -5.41
N LYS A 222 -13.28 2.76 -5.97
CA LYS A 222 -14.69 2.41 -5.74
C LYS A 222 -14.94 1.98 -4.29
N ARG A 223 -14.10 1.08 -3.76
CA ARG A 223 -14.23 0.55 -2.38
C ARG A 223 -13.85 1.59 -1.32
N GLY A 224 -12.68 2.21 -1.45
CA GLY A 224 -12.28 3.37 -0.68
C GLY A 224 -11.85 3.13 0.77
N TYR A 225 -11.55 1.90 1.17
CA TYR A 225 -11.02 1.63 2.50
C TYR A 225 -9.66 2.31 2.69
N ASP A 226 -9.27 2.61 3.93
CA ASP A 226 -7.99 3.28 4.20
C ASP A 226 -6.79 2.49 3.64
N VAL A 227 -6.87 1.16 3.64
CA VAL A 227 -5.88 0.28 3.01
C VAL A 227 -5.82 0.45 1.49
N ASP A 228 -6.95 0.70 0.84
CA ASP A 228 -7.00 0.94 -0.60
C ASP A 228 -6.42 2.30 -0.98
N ILE A 229 -6.80 3.32 -0.22
CA ILE A 229 -6.26 4.66 -0.38
C ILE A 229 -4.75 4.65 -0.12
N SER A 230 -4.30 3.98 0.95
CA SER A 230 -2.88 3.85 1.28
C SER A 230 -2.09 3.17 0.17
N ASP A 231 -2.63 2.09 -0.41
CA ASP A 231 -1.97 1.40 -1.52
C ASP A 231 -1.81 2.32 -2.74
N ILE A 232 -2.83 3.11 -3.11
CA ILE A 232 -2.73 4.09 -4.21
C ILE A 232 -1.67 5.16 -3.89
N ILE A 233 -1.69 5.73 -2.69
CA ILE A 233 -0.71 6.74 -2.24
C ILE A 233 0.71 6.21 -2.34
N ASN A 234 0.96 4.97 -1.94
CA ASN A 234 2.31 4.41 -1.96
C ASN A 234 2.83 4.10 -3.35
N VAL A 235 1.95 3.84 -4.32
CA VAL A 235 2.33 3.75 -5.73
C VAL A 235 2.59 5.14 -6.30
N ALA A 236 1.70 6.10 -6.04
CA ALA A 236 1.84 7.50 -6.45
C ALA A 236 3.05 8.20 -5.80
N LEU A 237 3.53 7.72 -4.67
CA LEU A 237 4.74 8.24 -4.05
C LEU A 237 6.00 7.76 -4.78
N PHE A 238 5.97 6.55 -5.34
CA PHE A 238 7.14 5.86 -5.91
C PHE A 238 7.23 5.95 -7.45
N TYR A 239 6.28 6.62 -8.13
CA TYR A 239 6.11 6.48 -9.57
C TYR A 239 7.34 6.87 -10.41
N ASP A 240 8.08 7.92 -10.03
CA ASP A 240 9.30 8.36 -10.75
C ASP A 240 10.45 7.33 -10.68
N ASN A 241 10.35 6.34 -9.78
CA ASN A 241 11.32 5.26 -9.65
C ASN A 241 10.87 3.97 -10.37
N LEU A 242 9.71 3.98 -11.04
CA LEU A 242 9.26 2.87 -11.88
C LEU A 242 10.07 2.84 -13.18
N VAL A 243 10.29 1.63 -13.70
CA VAL A 243 11.07 1.41 -14.93
C VAL A 243 10.35 0.43 -15.87
N GLY A 244 10.51 0.66 -17.18
CA GLY A 244 9.98 -0.21 -18.24
C GLY A 244 8.46 -0.40 -18.14
N LYS A 245 8.00 -1.65 -18.22
CA LYS A 245 6.57 -2.01 -18.22
C LYS A 245 5.79 -1.49 -17.02
N ASN A 246 6.44 -1.25 -15.87
CA ASN A 246 5.77 -0.70 -14.70
C ASN A 246 5.41 0.78 -14.89
N THR A 247 6.22 1.54 -15.63
CA THR A 247 5.95 2.93 -16.00
C THR A 247 4.75 2.99 -16.94
N ASP A 248 4.65 2.07 -17.89
CA ASP A 248 3.50 1.96 -18.79
C ASP A 248 2.21 1.65 -18.01
N GLU A 249 2.25 0.67 -17.09
CA GLU A 249 1.08 0.37 -16.22
C GLU A 249 0.69 1.56 -15.34
N TRP A 250 1.65 2.37 -14.87
CA TRP A 250 1.36 3.62 -14.14
C TRP A 250 0.67 4.67 -15.01
N ASN A 251 1.16 4.88 -16.23
CA ASN A 251 0.54 5.82 -17.16
C ASN A 251 -0.90 5.39 -17.51
N GLU A 252 -1.12 4.10 -17.78
CA GLU A 252 -2.46 3.55 -18.02
C GLU A 252 -3.36 3.65 -16.78
N ALA A 253 -2.79 3.58 -15.57
CA ALA A 253 -3.56 3.68 -14.34
C ALA A 253 -4.22 5.05 -14.15
N TRP A 254 -3.76 6.10 -14.82
CA TRP A 254 -4.42 7.40 -14.80
C TRP A 254 -5.89 7.32 -15.28
N GLY A 255 -6.16 6.50 -16.29
CA GLY A 255 -7.51 6.27 -16.81
C GLY A 255 -8.48 5.69 -15.78
N SER A 256 -7.99 5.12 -14.68
CA SER A 256 -8.84 4.73 -13.54
C SER A 256 -9.45 5.95 -12.85
N PHE A 257 -8.67 7.01 -12.58
CA PHE A 257 -9.16 8.24 -11.94
C PHE A 257 -10.16 8.98 -12.83
N GLU A 258 -9.90 9.05 -14.14
CA GLU A 258 -10.84 9.64 -15.11
C GLU A 258 -12.15 8.87 -15.12
N SER A 259 -12.09 7.53 -15.19
CA SER A 259 -13.29 6.69 -15.21
C SER A 259 -14.10 6.78 -13.92
N THR A 260 -13.46 6.78 -12.75
CA THR A 260 -14.15 6.82 -11.46
C THR A 260 -14.68 8.22 -11.16
N THR A 261 -13.95 9.27 -11.52
CA THR A 261 -14.39 10.65 -11.32
C THR A 261 -15.66 10.91 -12.12
N ASN A 262 -15.78 10.42 -13.35
CA ASN A 262 -16.97 10.62 -14.19
C ASN A 262 -18.24 9.85 -13.73
N THR A 263 -18.17 9.05 -12.66
CA THR A 263 -19.35 8.40 -12.09
C THR A 263 -20.21 9.39 -11.28
N ARG A 264 -21.52 9.15 -11.19
CA ARG A 264 -22.44 9.91 -10.33
C ARG A 264 -22.48 9.41 -8.87
N ASN A 265 -21.47 8.67 -8.44
CA ASN A 265 -21.46 8.03 -7.13
C ASN A 265 -20.80 8.97 -6.08
N ALA A 266 -21.59 9.42 -5.10
CA ALA A 266 -21.16 10.28 -4.01
C ALA A 266 -20.02 9.67 -3.18
N ARG A 267 -20.04 8.36 -2.94
CA ARG A 267 -19.00 7.62 -2.21
C ARG A 267 -17.65 7.72 -2.92
N ILE A 268 -17.63 7.62 -4.25
CA ILE A 268 -16.39 7.72 -5.03
C ILE A 268 -15.79 9.12 -4.90
N THR A 269 -16.64 10.16 -4.96
CA THR A 269 -16.20 11.54 -4.70
C THR A 269 -15.60 11.67 -3.30
N SER A 270 -16.23 11.11 -2.28
CA SER A 270 -15.68 11.08 -0.92
C SER A 270 -14.34 10.36 -0.82
N ASN A 271 -14.20 9.22 -1.51
CA ASN A 271 -12.95 8.47 -1.55
C ASN A 271 -11.82 9.26 -2.22
N ILE A 272 -12.11 9.99 -3.30
CA ILE A 272 -11.15 10.85 -3.99
C ILE A 272 -10.75 12.04 -3.09
N ILE A 273 -11.70 12.66 -2.39
CA ILE A 273 -11.40 13.71 -1.40
C ILE A 273 -10.49 13.17 -0.30
N SER A 274 -10.82 12.00 0.27
CA SER A 274 -10.00 11.34 1.27
C SER A 274 -8.61 11.01 0.75
N LEU A 275 -8.49 10.52 -0.49
CA LEU A 275 -7.21 10.27 -1.15
C LEU A 275 -6.35 11.54 -1.19
N CYS A 276 -6.91 12.69 -1.57
CA CYS A 276 -6.18 13.95 -1.58
C CYS A 276 -5.75 14.38 -0.17
N ARG A 277 -6.65 14.28 0.83
CA ARG A 277 -6.37 14.62 2.23
C ARG A 277 -5.24 13.80 2.83
N TYR A 278 -5.27 12.47 2.62
CA TYR A 278 -4.22 11.57 3.10
C TYR A 278 -2.92 11.71 2.32
N SER A 279 -2.98 11.99 1.01
CA SER A 279 -1.79 12.22 0.19
C SER A 279 -1.02 13.45 0.66
N LEU A 280 -1.72 14.57 0.92
CA LEU A 280 -1.09 15.80 1.40
C LEU A 280 -0.64 15.68 2.85
N GLY A 281 -1.41 15.05 3.73
CA GLY A 281 -0.96 14.77 5.10
C GLY A 281 0.30 13.88 5.14
N THR A 282 0.38 12.88 4.25
CA THR A 282 1.58 12.05 4.09
C THR A 282 2.75 12.85 3.54
N ALA A 283 2.51 13.75 2.58
CA ALA A 283 3.55 14.61 2.02
C ALA A 283 4.14 15.56 3.08
N ASP A 284 3.30 16.21 3.88
CA ASP A 284 3.77 17.12 4.94
C ASP A 284 4.55 16.37 6.03
N TYR A 285 4.08 15.18 6.42
CA TYR A 285 4.84 14.32 7.33
C TYR A 285 6.22 13.92 6.77
N LEU A 286 6.30 13.54 5.49
CA LEU A 286 7.58 13.21 4.86
C LEU A 286 8.51 14.43 4.74
N GLU A 287 7.96 15.62 4.55
CA GLU A 287 8.75 16.87 4.55
C GLU A 287 9.32 17.15 5.94
N GLN A 288 8.52 16.99 7.00
CA GLN A 288 8.99 17.10 8.39
C GLN A 288 10.09 16.08 8.71
N VAL A 289 9.92 14.82 8.31
CA VAL A 289 10.97 13.80 8.47
C VAL A 289 12.23 14.18 7.70
N SER A 290 12.09 14.67 6.46
CA SER A 290 13.25 15.08 5.67
C SER A 290 14.01 16.22 6.35
N ASN A 291 13.31 17.20 6.92
CA ASN A 291 13.92 18.30 7.66
C ASN A 291 14.61 17.82 8.94
N ALA A 292 13.96 16.92 9.70
CA ALA A 292 14.54 16.32 10.90
C ALA A 292 15.79 15.49 10.58
N LEU A 293 15.75 14.72 9.49
CA LEU A 293 16.92 13.97 9.00
C LEU A 293 18.05 14.93 8.64
N ASP A 294 17.78 16.02 7.94
CA ASP A 294 18.81 16.95 7.45
C ASP A 294 19.57 17.59 8.63
N LYS A 295 18.85 17.87 9.72
CA LYS A 295 19.41 18.42 10.95
C LYS A 295 20.22 17.42 11.77
N TYR A 296 19.86 16.13 11.75
CA TYR A 296 20.33 15.18 12.78
C TYR A 296 20.95 13.89 12.25
N TYR A 297 21.02 13.66 10.93
CA TYR A 297 21.54 12.40 10.39
C TYR A 297 22.97 12.07 10.83
N ASP A 298 23.85 13.08 10.94
CA ASP A 298 25.24 12.91 11.40
C ASP A 298 25.33 12.47 12.87
N LYS A 299 24.32 12.77 13.71
CA LYS A 299 24.30 12.38 15.12
C LYS A 299 24.37 10.87 15.32
N ILE A 300 23.97 10.06 14.33
CA ILE A 300 24.09 8.61 14.44
C ILE A 300 25.55 8.14 14.59
N LEU A 301 26.53 8.96 14.18
CA LEU A 301 27.95 8.67 14.33
C LEU A 301 28.48 9.03 15.74
N GLU A 302 27.74 9.84 16.49
CA GLU A 302 28.14 10.31 17.82
C GLU A 302 27.78 9.28 18.90
N LYS A 303 28.80 8.65 19.51
CA LYS A 303 28.59 7.62 20.54
C LYS A 303 27.96 8.14 21.83
N ASN A 304 28.09 9.42 22.12
CA ASN A 304 27.48 10.02 23.31
C ASN A 304 25.96 10.13 23.17
N GLU A 305 25.47 10.45 21.97
CA GLU A 305 24.05 10.62 21.68
C GLU A 305 23.40 9.28 21.30
N PHE A 306 24.10 8.48 20.48
CA PHE A 306 23.68 7.15 20.05
C PHE A 306 24.71 6.11 20.51
N PRO A 307 24.72 5.70 21.79
CA PRO A 307 25.61 4.65 22.26
C PRO A 307 25.24 3.29 21.64
N ASP A 308 26.12 2.31 21.79
CA ASP A 308 26.00 1.02 21.11
C ASP A 308 24.69 0.30 21.46
N GLU A 309 24.20 0.43 22.69
CA GLU A 309 22.90 -0.12 23.11
C GLU A 309 21.72 0.46 22.33
N VAL A 310 21.81 1.73 21.91
CA VAL A 310 20.79 2.40 21.09
C VAL A 310 20.85 1.90 19.65
N ILE A 311 22.05 1.72 19.08
CA ILE A 311 22.21 1.12 17.75
C ILE A 311 21.65 -0.31 17.73
N GLU A 312 21.93 -1.11 18.76
CA GLU A 312 21.33 -2.43 18.89
C GLU A 312 19.80 -2.37 18.96
N LYS A 313 19.25 -1.42 19.72
CA LYS A 313 17.80 -1.22 19.86
C LYS A 313 17.17 -0.88 18.51
N ILE A 314 17.76 0.04 17.76
CA ILE A 314 17.34 0.37 16.39
C ILE A 314 17.35 -0.89 15.52
N CYS A 315 18.41 -1.69 15.59
CA CYS A 315 18.53 -2.90 14.76
C CYS A 315 17.49 -3.97 15.09
N LYS A 316 17.02 -4.04 16.34
CA LYS A 316 15.96 -4.99 16.77
C LYS A 316 14.61 -4.71 16.10
N THR A 317 14.37 -3.51 15.57
CA THR A 317 13.13 -3.17 14.85
C THR A 317 13.00 -3.88 13.50
N SER A 318 14.12 -4.32 12.90
CA SER A 318 14.12 -4.90 11.57
C SER A 318 15.03 -6.13 11.49
N THR A 319 14.49 -7.26 11.03
CA THR A 319 15.26 -8.48 10.77
C THR A 319 16.48 -8.24 9.87
N GLN A 320 16.41 -7.29 8.94
CA GLN A 320 17.54 -6.97 8.06
C GLN A 320 18.67 -6.27 8.83
N TRP A 321 18.32 -5.29 9.66
CA TRP A 321 19.29 -4.58 10.49
C TRP A 321 19.92 -5.48 11.53
N PHE A 322 19.10 -6.29 12.20
CA PHE A 322 19.60 -7.27 13.16
C PHE A 322 20.59 -8.26 12.54
N LYS A 323 20.28 -8.83 11.37
CA LYS A 323 21.20 -9.74 10.67
C LYS A 323 22.49 -9.05 10.21
N PHE A 324 22.40 -7.78 9.83
CA PHE A 324 23.58 -7.00 9.45
C PHE A 324 24.47 -6.78 10.67
N LEU A 325 23.88 -6.39 11.80
CA LEU A 325 24.57 -6.22 13.07
C LEU A 325 25.27 -7.50 13.54
N GLU A 326 24.57 -8.64 13.53
CA GLU A 326 25.17 -9.94 13.91
C GLU A 326 26.38 -10.31 13.04
N LYS A 327 26.35 -9.96 11.75
CA LYS A 327 27.38 -10.33 10.79
C LYS A 327 28.57 -9.37 10.75
N HIS A 328 28.33 -8.08 10.96
CA HIS A 328 29.30 -7.02 10.67
C HIS A 328 29.72 -6.20 11.90
N GLY A 329 29.03 -6.35 13.03
CA GLY A 329 29.33 -5.63 14.26
C GLY A 329 28.81 -4.19 14.30
N ILE A 330 29.00 -3.53 15.44
CA ILE A 330 28.33 -2.27 15.78
C ILE A 330 28.76 -1.09 14.90
N GLU A 331 30.07 -0.91 14.67
CA GLU A 331 30.61 0.22 13.90
C GLU A 331 30.21 0.16 12.43
N ALA A 332 30.31 -1.01 11.82
CA ALA A 332 29.87 -1.20 10.43
C ALA A 332 28.37 -0.93 10.29
N THR A 333 27.59 -1.34 11.30
CA THR A 333 26.13 -1.10 11.32
C THR A 333 25.80 0.38 11.48
N ARG A 334 26.52 1.10 12.34
CA ARG A 334 26.40 2.55 12.51
C ARG A 334 26.63 3.29 11.20
N ASN A 335 27.70 2.93 10.49
CA ASN A 335 28.01 3.49 9.17
C ASN A 335 26.96 3.14 8.10
N GLU A 336 26.41 1.92 8.13
CA GLU A 336 25.34 1.52 7.20
C GLU A 336 24.02 2.27 7.49
N ILE A 337 23.68 2.49 8.78
CA ILE A 337 22.53 3.33 9.15
C ILE A 337 22.77 4.76 8.66
N TYR A 338 23.96 5.32 8.86
CA TYR A 338 24.31 6.64 8.33
C TYR A 338 24.14 6.74 6.81
N ALA A 339 24.68 5.78 6.05
CA ALA A 339 24.52 5.72 4.60
C ALA A 339 23.04 5.60 4.19
N PHE A 340 22.25 4.83 4.95
CA PHE A 340 20.81 4.74 4.76
C PHE A 340 20.12 6.09 5.00
N LEU A 341 20.46 6.84 6.04
CA LEU A 341 19.88 8.17 6.31
C LEU A 341 20.17 9.15 5.17
N ILE A 342 21.40 9.15 4.63
CA ILE A 342 21.76 9.95 3.44
C ILE A 342 20.91 9.56 2.22
N ASP A 343 20.69 8.26 1.99
CA ASP A 343 19.82 7.80 0.91
C ASP A 343 18.36 8.27 1.11
N GLN A 344 17.88 8.30 2.36
CA GLN A 344 16.55 8.82 2.67
C GLN A 344 16.43 10.33 2.46
N LEU A 345 17.47 11.12 2.79
CA LEU A 345 17.52 12.56 2.51
C LEU A 345 17.36 12.87 1.02
N LYS A 346 17.88 12.02 0.14
CA LYS A 346 17.72 12.18 -1.32
C LYS A 346 16.33 11.77 -1.80
N LYS A 347 15.74 10.73 -1.20
CA LYS A 347 14.47 10.15 -1.66
C LYS A 347 13.23 10.87 -1.16
N GLN A 348 13.23 11.33 0.09
CA GLN A 348 12.04 11.94 0.69
C GLN A 348 11.56 13.20 -0.03
N PRO A 349 12.43 14.15 -0.44
CA PRO A 349 11.99 15.32 -1.20
C PRO A 349 11.32 14.94 -2.53
N GLN A 350 11.82 13.92 -3.22
CA GLN A 350 11.20 13.43 -4.46
C GLN A 350 9.83 12.81 -4.18
N HIS A 351 9.71 12.00 -3.13
CA HIS A 351 8.42 11.42 -2.70
C HIS A 351 7.37 12.50 -2.36
N VAL A 352 7.78 13.58 -1.67
CA VAL A 352 6.93 14.73 -1.36
C VAL A 352 6.45 15.42 -2.64
N LYS A 353 7.39 15.71 -3.57
CA LYS A 353 7.07 16.31 -4.87
C LYS A 353 6.08 15.45 -5.67
N ASN A 354 6.30 14.14 -5.69
CA ASN A 354 5.43 13.18 -6.38
C ASN A 354 4.01 13.23 -5.84
N LEU A 355 3.84 13.15 -4.52
CA LEU A 355 2.52 13.18 -3.88
C LEU A 355 1.80 14.54 -4.05
N ARG A 356 2.52 15.66 -3.95
CA ARG A 356 1.95 16.99 -4.18
C ARG A 356 1.47 17.15 -5.63
N SER A 357 2.29 16.73 -6.60
CA SER A 357 1.95 16.75 -8.03
C SER A 357 0.76 15.83 -8.35
N PHE A 358 0.78 14.61 -7.83
CA PHE A 358 -0.33 13.66 -7.93
C PHE A 358 -1.62 14.24 -7.38
N THR A 359 -1.59 14.78 -6.16
CA THR A 359 -2.78 15.35 -5.51
C THR A 359 -3.33 16.55 -6.30
N LYS A 360 -2.46 17.44 -6.79
CA LYS A 360 -2.87 18.56 -7.64
C LYS A 360 -3.62 18.09 -8.89
N LYS A 361 -3.11 17.05 -9.57
CA LYS A 361 -3.77 16.48 -10.76
C LYS A 361 -5.13 15.88 -10.41
N VAL A 362 -5.22 15.11 -9.32
CA VAL A 362 -6.47 14.48 -8.87
C VAL A 362 -7.52 15.54 -8.46
N LEU A 363 -7.12 16.58 -7.72
CA LEU A 363 -8.02 17.69 -7.36
C LEU A 363 -8.47 18.48 -8.59
N THR A 364 -7.58 18.71 -9.56
CA THR A 364 -7.95 19.39 -10.82
C THR A 364 -9.01 18.58 -11.57
N LEU A 365 -8.81 17.27 -11.68
CA LEU A 365 -9.77 16.37 -12.31
C LEU A 365 -11.11 16.38 -11.56
N LEU A 366 -11.09 16.29 -10.23
CA LEU A 366 -12.29 16.33 -9.40
C LEU A 366 -13.05 17.65 -9.56
N ASN A 367 -12.35 18.77 -9.55
CA ASN A 367 -12.96 20.11 -9.70
C ASN A 367 -13.54 20.30 -11.10
N SER A 368 -12.89 19.81 -12.15
CA SER A 368 -13.42 19.89 -13.52
C SER A 368 -14.77 19.20 -13.67
N LYS A 369 -14.98 18.07 -12.97
CA LYS A 369 -16.28 17.38 -12.95
C LYS A 369 -17.40 18.26 -12.42
N TYR A 370 -17.13 19.08 -11.41
CA TYR A 370 -18.15 19.83 -10.69
C TYR A 370 -18.20 21.32 -11.04
N GLU A 371 -17.50 21.72 -12.11
CA GLU A 371 -17.48 23.09 -12.63
C GLU A 371 -18.90 23.59 -12.95
N TYR A 372 -19.75 22.73 -13.53
CA TYR A 372 -21.14 23.06 -13.86
C TYR A 372 -22.02 23.37 -12.63
N LEU A 373 -21.64 22.91 -11.44
CA LEU A 373 -22.31 23.23 -10.17
C LEU A 373 -21.67 24.43 -9.46
N LYS A 374 -20.63 25.03 -10.03
CA LYS A 374 -19.78 26.03 -9.37
C LYS A 374 -19.26 25.56 -8.00
N ILE A 375 -18.82 24.30 -7.93
CA ILE A 375 -18.25 23.72 -6.71
C ILE A 375 -16.74 23.56 -6.89
N ARG A 376 -15.97 23.88 -5.85
CA ARG A 376 -14.54 23.61 -5.76
C ARG A 376 -14.19 22.88 -4.46
N PHE A 377 -13.35 21.87 -4.58
CA PHE A 377 -12.75 21.13 -3.48
C PHE A 377 -11.30 21.59 -3.30
N GLU A 378 -10.98 21.99 -2.07
CA GLU A 378 -9.64 22.44 -1.64
C GLU A 378 -9.18 21.60 -0.45
N VAL A 379 -7.86 21.43 -0.29
CA VAL A 379 -7.29 20.74 0.88
C VAL A 379 -6.18 21.61 1.48
N GLU A 380 -6.31 21.93 2.77
CA GLU A 380 -5.39 22.79 3.53
C GLU A 380 -4.76 22.08 4.73
#